data_AF-A0A0D2UD47-F1
#
_entry.id   AF-A0A0D2UD47-F1
#
_cell.length_a   1.000
_cell.length_b   1.000
_cell.length_c   1.000
_cell.angle_alpha   90.00
_cell.angle_beta   90.00
_cell.angle_gamma   90.00
#
_symmetry.space_group_name_H-M   'P 1'
#
loop_
_entity.id
_entity.type
_entity.pdbx_description
1 polymer ?
#
loop_
_entity_poly.entity_id
_entity_poly.type
_entity_poly.pdbx_seq_one_letter_code
_entity_poly.pdbx_strand_id
1 'polypeptide(L)' 'MQDLGLRQPRLEGEEYLSIIDEFIEAVLTRWPKAIVQFEDFQMKWAFKTLKRYRERFCMFNDDVQEL' A
#
# COMPACT_ATOMS: atom_id res chain seq x y z
N MET A 1 -11.12 24.43 9.93
CA MET A 1 -11.26 22.98 9.67
C MET A 1 -10.35 22.27 10.66
N GLN A 2 -10.90 21.44 11.56
CA GLN A 2 -10.07 20.70 12.52
C GLN A 2 -9.43 19.51 11.82
N ASP A 3 -8.13 19.30 12.05
CA ASP A 3 -7.40 18.13 11.58
C ASP A 3 -7.86 16.89 12.39
N LEU A 4 -8.46 15.93 11.68
CA LEU A 4 -8.94 14.65 12.21
C LEU A 4 -7.88 13.55 12.09
N GLY A 5 -6.73 13.86 11.49
CA GLY A 5 -5.63 12.92 11.29
C GLY A 5 -4.86 12.59 12.56
N LEU A 6 -4.04 11.55 12.46
CA LEU A 6 -3.16 11.14 13.53
C LEU A 6 -2.04 12.18 13.71
N ARG A 7 -1.92 12.74 14.92
CA ARG A 7 -0.97 13.81 15.24
C ARG A 7 0.41 13.26 15.61
N GLN A 8 1.03 12.55 14.67
CA GLN A 8 2.38 12.03 14.82
C GLN A 8 3.12 12.00 13.47
N PRO A 9 4.46 11.93 13.46
CA PRO A 9 5.22 11.71 12.24
C PRO A 9 4.80 10.43 11.53
N ARG A 10 4.87 10.43 10.19
CA ARG A 10 4.61 9.22 9.41
C ARG A 10 5.62 8.14 9.78
N LEU A 11 5.16 6.90 9.85
CA LEU A 11 6.05 5.75 9.96
C LEU A 11 6.95 5.68 8.72
N GLU A 12 8.13 5.12 8.92
CA GLU A 12 9.15 4.96 7.89
C GLU A 12 9.74 3.54 7.97
N GLY A 13 10.51 3.17 6.95
CA GLY A 13 11.17 1.87 6.91
C GLY A 13 10.22 0.66 6.99
N GLU A 14 10.58 -0.31 7.84
CA GLU A 14 9.84 -1.56 7.98
C GLU A 14 8.57 -1.42 8.81
N GLU A 15 8.47 -0.44 9.72
CA GLU A 15 7.23 -0.18 10.47
C GLU A 15 6.11 0.30 9.56
N TYR A 16 6.45 1.09 8.53
CA TYR A 16 5.46 1.47 7.50
C TYR A 16 5.01 0.24 6.71
N LEU A 17 5.95 -0.61 6.31
CA LEU A 17 5.67 -1.77 5.46
C LEU A 17 4.90 -2.87 6.17
N SER A 18 5.15 -3.11 7.46
CA SER A 18 4.42 -4.12 8.22
C SER A 18 2.93 -3.84 8.27
N ILE A 19 2.53 -2.57 8.37
CA ILE A 19 1.12 -2.15 8.31
C ILE A 19 0.52 -2.46 6.93
N ILE A 20 1.28 -2.23 5.86
CA ILE A 20 0.79 -2.52 4.49
C ILE A 20 0.74 -4.04 4.26
N ASP A 21 1.70 -4.80 4.76
CA ASP A 21 1.70 -6.26 4.70
C ASP A 21 0.43 -6.81 5.39
N GLU A 22 0.16 -6.38 6.63
CA GLU A 22 -1.02 -6.79 7.40
C GLU A 22 -2.32 -6.44 6.65
N PHE A 23 -2.41 -5.23 6.09
CA PHE A 23 -3.57 -4.80 5.32
C PHE A 23 -3.82 -5.71 4.11
N ILE A 24 -2.79 -5.96 3.29
CA ILE A 24 -2.92 -6.79 2.08
C ILE A 24 -3.30 -8.23 2.44
N GLU A 25 -2.68 -8.80 3.46
CA GLU A 25 -2.98 -10.15 3.94
C GLU A 25 -4.42 -10.25 4.45
N ALA A 26 -4.89 -9.27 5.23
CA ALA A 26 -6.27 -9.23 5.72
C ALA A 26 -7.29 -9.11 4.57
N VAL A 27 -7.04 -8.23 3.60
CA VAL A 27 -7.90 -8.02 2.43
C VAL A 27 -8.05 -9.32 1.65
N LEU A 28 -6.95 -10.01 1.35
CA LEU A 28 -6.98 -11.21 0.51
C LEU A 28 -7.45 -12.45 1.25
N THR A 29 -7.22 -12.51 2.56
CA THR A 29 -7.83 -13.54 3.41
C THR A 29 -9.35 -13.43 3.38
N ARG A 30 -9.88 -12.20 3.41
CA ARG A 30 -11.33 -11.96 3.40
C ARG A 30 -11.94 -12.04 2.01
N TRP A 31 -11.23 -11.55 0.99
CA TRP A 31 -11.66 -11.48 -0.41
C TRP A 31 -10.52 -11.96 -1.32
N PRO A 32 -10.39 -13.29 -1.54
CA PRO A 32 -9.26 -13.85 -2.30
C PRO A 32 -9.17 -13.42 -3.76
N LYS A 33 -10.23 -12.82 -4.32
CA LYS A 33 -10.31 -12.34 -5.71
C LYS A 33 -10.33 -10.81 -5.82
N ALA A 34 -10.10 -10.09 -4.73
CA ALA A 34 -10.04 -8.64 -4.78
C ALA A 34 -8.87 -8.18 -5.67
N ILE A 35 -9.11 -7.12 -6.43
CA ILE A 35 -8.07 -6.38 -7.14
C ILE A 35 -7.70 -5.20 -6.25
N VAL A 36 -6.42 -5.05 -5.96
CA VAL A 36 -5.93 -3.93 -5.14
C VAL A 36 -5.26 -2.89 -6.03
N GLN A 37 -5.81 -1.68 -6.02
CA GLN A 37 -5.21 -0.51 -6.65
C GLN A 37 -4.55 0.36 -5.58
N PHE A 38 -3.27 0.68 -5.76
CA PHE A 38 -2.59 1.71 -4.97
C PHE A 38 -2.53 3.02 -5.77
N GLU A 39 -2.76 4.14 -5.08
CA GLU A 39 -2.84 5.48 -5.64
C GLU A 39 -2.28 6.51 -4.65
N ASP A 40 -1.68 7.59 -5.14
CA ASP A 40 -1.15 8.72 -4.38
C ASP A 40 -0.09 8.34 -3.32
N PHE A 41 0.65 7.27 -3.53
CA PHE A 41 1.79 6.94 -2.68
C PHE A 41 3.01 7.79 -3.04
N GLN A 42 3.79 8.22 -2.05
CA GLN A 42 5.10 8.79 -2.33
C GLN A 42 5.91 7.81 -3.19
N MET A 43 6.58 8.30 -4.23
CA MET A 43 7.30 7.50 -5.23
C MET A 43 8.14 6.36 -4.62
N LYS A 44 8.89 6.63 -3.54
CA LYS A 44 9.71 5.60 -2.85
C LYS A 44 8.88 4.41 -2.38
N TRP A 45 7.66 4.66 -1.90
CA TRP A 45 6.74 3.64 -1.42
C TRP A 45 6.02 2.97 -2.56
N ALA A 46 5.52 3.74 -3.54
CA ALA A 46 4.85 3.20 -4.72
C ALA A 46 5.68 2.09 -5.41
N PHE A 47 6.96 2.37 -5.68
CA PHE A 47 7.86 1.36 -6.25
C PHE A 47 8.16 0.20 -5.29
N LYS A 48 8.41 0.48 -4.00
CA LYS A 48 8.78 -0.56 -3.01
C LYS A 48 7.61 -1.52 -2.78
N THR A 49 6.39 -1.03 -2.65
CA THR A 49 5.20 -1.86 -2.46
C THR A 49 4.81 -2.59 -3.74
N LEU A 50 4.85 -1.94 -4.90
CA LEU A 50 4.55 -2.60 -6.18
C LEU A 50 5.49 -3.79 -6.41
N LYS A 51 6.80 -3.61 -6.24
CA LYS A 51 7.78 -4.71 -6.36
C LYS A 51 7.52 -5.84 -5.36
N ARG A 52 7.09 -5.51 -4.14
CA ARG A 52 6.86 -6.48 -3.07
C ARG A 52 5.62 -7.35 -3.30
N TYR A 53 4.57 -6.80 -3.90
CA TYR A 53 3.23 -7.41 -3.90
C TYR A 53 2.76 -7.92 -5.26
N ARG A 54 3.24 -7.35 -6.37
CA ARG A 54 2.74 -7.66 -7.73
C ARG A 54 2.86 -9.13 -8.16
N GLU A 55 3.82 -9.86 -7.60
CA GLU A 55 4.03 -11.27 -7.96
C GLU A 55 3.14 -12.22 -7.14
N ARG A 56 2.68 -11.75 -5.98
CA ARG A 56 1.89 -12.56 -5.03
C ARG A 56 0.40 -12.28 -5.16
N PHE A 57 0.02 -11.09 -5.62
CA PHE A 57 -1.32 -10.57 -5.50
C PHE A 57 -1.78 -9.89 -6.79
N CYS A 58 -3.08 -9.97 -7.09
CA CYS A 58 -3.69 -9.23 -8.19
C CYS A 58 -3.78 -7.76 -7.81
N MET A 59 -2.71 -7.00 -8.10
CA MET A 59 -2.60 -5.60 -7.70
C MET A 59 -1.85 -4.76 -8.74
N PHE A 60 -2.14 -3.47 -8.74
CA PHE A 60 -1.43 -2.49 -9.54
C PHE A 60 -1.30 -1.16 -8.79
N ASN A 61 -0.36 -0.32 -9.21
CA ASN A 61 -0.23 1.06 -8.76
C ASN A 61 -0.40 1.98 -9.97
N ASP A 62 -1.40 2.85 -9.90
CA ASP A 62 -1.82 3.70 -11.02
C ASP A 62 -0.74 4.75 -11.35
N ASP A 63 -0.12 5.35 -10.33
CA ASP A 63 0.91 6.38 -10.49
C ASP A 63 2.20 5.89 -11.18
N VAL A 64 2.50 4.60 -11.07
CA VAL A 64 3.76 4.00 -11.54
C VAL A 64 3.60 3.24 -12.85
N GLN A 65 2.47 2.58 -13.07
CA GLN A 65 2.29 1.71 -14.24
C GLN A 65 1.74 2.45 -15.48
N GLU A 66 1.40 3.73 -15.34
CA GLU A 66 1.16 4.65 -16.46
C GLU A 66 2.46 5.27 -17.03
N LEU A 67 3.64 4.99 -16.43
CA LEU A 67 4.97 5.42 -16.87
C LEU A 67 5.76 4.28 -17.55
#